data_AF-A0A1B3NQY4-F1
#
_entry.id   AF-A0A1B3NQY4-F1
#
_cell.length_a   1.000
_cell.length_b   1.000
_cell.length_c   1.000
_cell.angle_alpha   90.00
_cell.angle_beta   90.00
_cell.angle_gamma   90.00
#
_symmetry.space_group_name_H-M   'P 1'
#
loop_
_entity.id
_entity.type
_entity.pdbx_description
1 polymer ?
#
loop_
_entity_poly.entity_id
_entity_poly.type
_entity_poly.pdbx_seq_one_letter_code
_entity_poly.pdbx_strand_id
1 'polypeptide(L)'
;MMTVSAIKALAGGGDGGGETPGGPRLSTDFLNLYAEALMLIGMAAEDLDIVADLQAWRPVSYRDHFATSPLRCAPSALAAYDALPPTRREGFENLCLAMTRLVTTAAALLADRQEGLDATTIADVAGDALRRQIGRATHFINANGTIDIGVAESRALQAEVDALFRG
;
A
#
# COMPACT_ATOMS: atom_id res chain seq x y z
N MET A 1 28.34 0.45 27.31
CA MET A 1 28.01 1.53 28.27
C MET A 1 29.17 2.52 28.25
N MET A 2 29.02 3.65 27.55
CA MET A 2 29.88 4.84 27.66
C MET A 2 29.01 6.08 27.41
N THR A 3 29.33 7.12 28.17
CA THR A 3 28.50 8.24 28.61
C THR A 3 28.52 9.47 27.69
N VAL A 4 27.34 10.07 27.53
CA VAL A 4 26.96 11.50 27.42
C VAL A 4 28.05 12.53 27.04
N SER A 5 27.74 13.35 26.03
CA SER A 5 28.13 14.77 26.02
C SER A 5 27.08 15.64 25.32
N ALA A 6 26.67 16.69 26.02
CA ALA A 6 25.66 17.66 25.65
C ALA A 6 26.31 18.86 24.93
N ILE A 7 25.64 19.40 23.90
CA ILE A 7 25.78 20.80 23.51
C ILE A 7 24.37 21.34 23.24
N LYS A 8 23.89 22.13 24.20
CA LYS A 8 22.80 23.09 24.03
C LYS A 8 23.46 24.46 23.87
N ALA A 9 23.26 25.10 22.71
CA ALA A 9 23.44 26.54 22.56
C ALA A 9 22.37 27.05 21.57
N LEU A 10 21.53 27.93 22.09
CA LEU A 10 20.50 28.68 21.38
C LEU A 10 21.13 29.76 20.50
N ALA A 11 20.52 30.07 19.34
CA ALA A 11 19.93 31.39 19.03
C ALA A 11 19.70 31.60 17.52
N GLY A 12 18.57 32.25 17.18
CA GLY A 12 18.18 32.70 15.85
C GLY A 12 17.02 31.85 15.31
N GLY A 13 15.74 32.23 15.42
CA GLY A 13 15.19 33.57 15.19
C GLY A 13 14.96 33.72 13.69
N GLY A 14 13.78 33.34 13.21
CA GLY A 14 13.46 33.41 11.79
C GLY A 14 12.25 32.56 11.43
N ASP A 15 11.10 33.19 11.53
CA ASP A 15 9.81 32.79 11.02
C ASP A 15 9.89 32.18 9.61
N GLY A 16 9.13 31.09 9.44
CA GLY A 16 9.07 30.29 8.22
C GLY A 16 8.07 29.18 8.38
N GLY A 17 6.98 29.43 9.13
CA GLY A 17 5.75 28.67 9.04
C GLY A 17 5.18 28.84 7.64
N GLY A 18 5.78 28.17 6.67
CA GLY A 18 5.19 27.96 5.37
C GLY A 18 4.04 26.99 5.54
N GLU A 19 2.91 27.48 6.07
CA GLU A 19 1.61 26.91 5.75
C GLU A 19 1.49 26.96 4.22
N THR A 20 1.84 25.84 3.58
CA THR A 20 1.40 25.57 2.23
C THR A 20 -0.11 25.74 2.21
N PRO A 21 -0.68 26.50 1.27
CA PRO A 21 -2.13 26.65 1.15
C PRO A 21 -2.69 25.28 0.73
N GLY A 22 -3.13 24.52 1.73
CA GLY A 22 -3.55 23.14 1.60
C GLY A 22 -3.26 22.40 2.90
N GLY A 23 -4.31 21.93 3.57
CA GLY A 23 -4.19 21.16 4.82
C GLY A 23 -3.37 19.87 4.65
N PRO A 24 -3.27 19.06 5.73
CA PRO A 24 -2.54 17.79 5.72
C PRO A 24 -2.86 16.92 4.50
N ARG A 25 -1.83 16.26 3.94
CA ARG A 25 -1.96 15.44 2.73
C ARG A 25 -1.50 14.01 2.95
N LEU A 26 -2.31 13.06 2.48
CA LEU A 26 -1.89 11.68 2.27
C LEU A 26 -0.70 11.64 1.29
N SER A 27 0.20 10.69 1.50
CA SER A 27 1.37 10.43 0.66
C SER A 27 1.32 9.05 0.02
N THR A 28 1.69 8.99 -1.27
CA THR A 28 1.80 7.76 -2.07
C THR A 28 3.05 6.97 -1.76
N ASP A 29 3.99 7.51 -0.97
CA ASP A 29 5.20 6.79 -0.58
C ASP A 29 4.90 5.43 0.07
N PHE A 30 3.79 5.33 0.80
CA PHE A 30 3.27 4.07 1.32
C PHE A 30 3.13 2.97 0.26
N LEU A 31 2.78 3.32 -0.98
CA LEU A 31 2.55 2.34 -2.05
C LEU A 31 3.84 1.71 -2.57
N ASN A 32 5.02 2.22 -2.18
CA ASN A 32 6.30 1.62 -2.53
C ASN A 32 6.41 0.17 -2.05
N LEU A 33 5.83 -0.16 -0.88
CA LEU A 33 5.84 -1.54 -0.36
C LEU A 33 5.07 -2.52 -1.25
N TYR A 34 4.01 -2.06 -1.91
CA TYR A 34 3.23 -2.87 -2.85
C TYR A 34 3.87 -2.90 -4.23
N ALA A 35 4.56 -1.83 -4.64
CA ALA A 35 5.36 -1.81 -5.85
C ALA A 35 6.56 -2.78 -5.76
N GLU A 36 7.16 -2.90 -4.57
CA GLU A 36 8.18 -3.91 -4.28
C GLU A 36 7.61 -5.32 -4.39
N ALA A 37 6.47 -5.62 -3.76
CA ALA A 37 5.80 -6.91 -3.91
C ALA A 37 5.45 -7.23 -5.38
N LEU A 38 4.99 -6.23 -6.14
CA LEU A 38 4.72 -6.38 -7.57
C LEU A 38 5.99 -6.76 -8.35
N MET A 39 7.12 -6.13 -8.03
CA MET A 39 8.41 -6.46 -8.62
C MET A 39 8.81 -7.91 -8.29
N LEU A 40 8.72 -8.30 -7.02
CA LEU A 40 9.05 -9.66 -6.55
C LEU A 40 8.16 -10.72 -7.23
N ILE A 41 6.86 -10.47 -7.40
CA ILE A 41 5.94 -11.37 -8.12
C ILE A 41 6.40 -11.59 -9.56
N GLY A 42 6.76 -10.52 -10.27
CA GLY A 42 7.22 -10.62 -11.66
C GLY A 42 8.52 -11.41 -11.77
N MET A 43 9.48 -11.14 -10.90
CA MET A 43 10.78 -11.82 -10.93
C MET A 43 10.67 -13.29 -10.48
N ALA A 44 9.78 -13.60 -9.53
CA ALA A 44 9.55 -14.95 -9.03
C ALA A 44 8.95 -15.91 -10.07
N ALA A 45 8.47 -15.41 -11.22
CA ALA A 45 8.10 -16.26 -12.36
C ALA A 45 9.34 -16.91 -13.00
N GLU A 46 10.39 -16.11 -13.20
CA GLU A 46 11.62 -16.51 -13.89
C GLU A 46 12.63 -17.16 -12.95
N ASP A 47 12.70 -16.70 -11.69
CA ASP A 47 13.65 -17.17 -10.69
C ASP A 47 12.94 -17.63 -9.41
N LEU A 48 13.09 -18.92 -9.10
CA LEU A 48 12.48 -19.55 -7.93
C LEU A 48 13.08 -19.10 -6.61
N ASP A 49 14.34 -18.65 -6.59
CA ASP A 49 14.99 -18.23 -5.36
C ASP A 49 14.33 -16.96 -4.78
N ILE A 50 13.71 -16.15 -5.65
CA ILE A 50 12.96 -14.94 -5.30
C ILE A 50 11.64 -15.26 -4.59
N VAL A 51 11.11 -16.48 -4.74
CA VAL A 51 9.90 -16.90 -4.02
C VAL A 51 10.10 -16.81 -2.51
N ALA A 52 11.31 -17.10 -2.01
CA ALA A 52 11.63 -16.98 -0.60
C ALA A 52 11.53 -15.53 -0.11
N ASP A 53 12.02 -14.57 -0.89
CA ASP A 53 11.93 -13.13 -0.59
C ASP A 53 10.46 -12.67 -0.62
N LEU A 54 9.70 -13.11 -1.61
CA LEU A 54 8.27 -12.83 -1.71
C LEU A 54 7.47 -13.43 -0.54
N GLN A 55 7.85 -14.63 -0.06
CA GLN A 55 7.26 -15.24 1.14
C GLN A 55 7.69 -14.55 2.44
N ALA A 56 8.86 -13.92 2.45
CA ALA A 56 9.36 -13.13 3.58
C ALA A 56 8.76 -11.73 3.62
N TRP A 57 8.25 -11.21 2.49
CA TRP A 57 7.57 -9.92 2.42
C TRP A 57 6.41 -9.84 3.42
N ARG A 58 6.28 -8.69 4.10
CA ARG A 58 5.23 -8.46 5.10
C ARG A 58 4.55 -7.11 4.86
N PRO A 59 3.20 -7.07 4.92
CA PRO A 59 2.48 -5.82 4.84
C PRO A 59 2.69 -5.00 6.12
N VAL A 60 2.57 -3.68 6.00
CA VAL A 60 2.55 -2.74 7.12
C VAL A 60 1.33 -1.83 6.94
N SER A 61 0.71 -1.38 8.03
CA SER A 61 -0.41 -0.44 7.94
C SER A 61 0.07 0.94 7.48
N TYR A 62 -0.82 1.74 6.88
CA TYR A 62 -0.51 3.12 6.48
C TYR A 62 0.03 3.95 7.66
N ARG A 63 -0.60 3.77 8.82
CA ARG A 63 -0.23 4.46 10.06
C ARG A 63 1.14 4.02 10.55
N ASP A 64 1.42 2.71 10.57
CA ASP A 64 2.71 2.19 11.05
C ASP A 64 3.88 2.57 10.11
N HIS A 65 3.62 2.58 8.80
CA HIS A 65 4.58 3.04 7.78
C HIS A 65 5.05 4.46 8.10
N PHE A 66 4.12 5.40 8.26
CA PHE A 66 4.49 6.80 8.53
C PHE A 66 4.86 7.07 10.00
N ALA A 67 4.43 6.26 10.97
CA ALA A 67 4.84 6.41 12.36
C ALA A 67 6.34 6.12 12.57
N THR A 68 6.93 5.28 11.72
CA THR A 68 8.35 4.91 11.79
C THR A 68 9.19 5.49 10.65
N SER A 69 8.56 6.13 9.66
CA SER A 69 9.22 6.67 8.48
C SER A 69 10.08 7.91 8.79
N PRO A 70 11.31 8.00 8.27
CA PRO A 70 12.15 9.20 8.37
C PRO A 70 11.74 10.32 7.40
N LEU A 71 10.68 10.12 6.61
CA LEU A 71 10.27 11.07 5.58
C LEU A 71 9.70 12.34 6.17
N ARG A 72 10.07 13.49 5.57
CA ARG A 72 9.55 14.81 5.97
C ARG A 72 8.03 14.93 5.83
N CYS A 73 7.41 14.15 4.94
CA CYS A 73 5.96 14.14 4.76
C CYS A 73 5.21 13.32 5.81
N ALA A 74 5.90 12.51 6.63
CA ALA A 74 5.24 11.56 7.53
C ALA A 74 4.27 12.21 8.53
N PRO A 75 4.60 13.34 9.19
CA PRO A 75 3.64 14.01 10.08
C PRO A 75 2.39 14.51 9.34
N SER A 76 2.55 14.99 8.10
CA SER A 76 1.43 15.45 7.26
C SER A 76 0.54 14.29 6.81
N ALA A 77 1.15 13.17 6.42
CA ALA A 77 0.44 11.95 6.01
C ALA A 77 -0.37 11.36 7.16
N LEU A 78 0.20 11.28 8.36
CA LEU A 78 -0.51 10.82 9.56
C LEU A 78 -1.67 11.74 9.92
N ALA A 79 -1.46 13.06 9.96
CA ALA A 79 -2.52 14.01 10.27
C ALA A 79 -3.67 13.95 9.24
N ALA A 80 -3.35 13.77 7.95
CA ALA A 80 -4.37 13.60 6.90
C ALA A 80 -5.15 12.29 7.09
N TYR A 81 -4.45 11.21 7.39
CA TYR A 81 -5.05 9.89 7.63
C TYR A 81 -5.96 9.89 8.87
N ASP A 82 -5.51 10.52 9.96
CA ASP A 82 -6.26 10.65 11.20
C ASP A 82 -7.51 11.52 11.03
N ALA A 83 -7.49 12.47 10.09
CA ALA A 83 -8.63 13.32 9.73
C ALA A 83 -9.63 12.68 8.75
N LEU A 84 -9.33 11.50 8.18
CA LEU A 84 -10.26 10.82 7.27
C LEU A 84 -11.58 10.46 7.96
N PRO A 85 -12.73 10.64 7.27
CA PRO A 85 -13.98 10.06 7.72
C PRO A 85 -13.83 8.53 7.92
N PRO A 86 -14.39 7.95 9.00
CA PRO A 86 -14.21 6.53 9.31
C PRO A 86 -14.50 5.58 8.14
N THR A 87 -15.60 5.83 7.40
CA THR A 87 -15.99 5.02 6.23
C THR A 87 -14.96 5.05 5.10
N ARG A 88 -14.30 6.19 4.89
CA ARG A 88 -13.26 6.34 3.86
C ARG A 88 -11.95 5.68 4.27
N ARG A 89 -11.60 5.79 5.56
CA ARG A 89 -10.46 5.08 6.14
C ARG A 89 -10.66 3.56 6.00
N GLU A 90 -11.81 3.06 6.42
CA GLU A 90 -12.16 1.64 6.32
C GLU A 90 -12.11 1.13 4.87
N GLY A 91 -12.67 1.88 3.91
CA GLY A 91 -12.58 1.52 2.49
C GLY A 91 -11.13 1.42 1.98
N PHE A 92 -10.25 2.32 2.41
CA PHE A 92 -8.83 2.28 2.05
C PHE A 92 -8.09 1.13 2.75
N GLU A 93 -8.37 0.87 4.02
CA GLU A 93 -7.81 -0.27 4.76
C GLU A 93 -8.24 -1.61 4.13
N ASN A 94 -9.50 -1.74 3.72
CA ASN A 94 -10.00 -2.91 2.99
C ASN A 94 -9.29 -3.13 1.65
N LEU A 95 -9.04 -2.05 0.90
CA LEU A 95 -8.24 -2.11 -0.33
C LEU A 95 -6.80 -2.60 -0.05
N CYS A 96 -6.18 -2.11 1.02
CA CYS A 96 -4.85 -2.55 1.43
C CYS A 96 -4.85 -4.05 1.80
N LEU A 97 -5.87 -4.52 2.52
CA LEU A 97 -6.07 -5.94 2.83
C LEU A 97 -6.25 -6.78 1.55
N ALA A 98 -6.99 -6.29 0.56
CA ALA A 98 -7.15 -6.97 -0.73
C ALA A 98 -5.83 -7.10 -1.48
N MET A 99 -5.01 -6.04 -1.54
CA MET A 99 -3.66 -6.10 -2.12
C MET A 99 -2.76 -7.08 -1.38
N THR A 100 -2.76 -7.04 -0.05
CA THR A 100 -2.00 -7.96 0.79
C THR A 100 -2.40 -9.42 0.53
N ARG A 101 -3.70 -9.72 0.50
CA ARG A 101 -4.21 -11.07 0.20
C ARG A 101 -3.73 -11.55 -1.16
N LEU A 102 -3.83 -10.69 -2.18
CA LEU A 102 -3.37 -10.99 -3.53
C LEU A 102 -1.87 -11.35 -3.55
N VAL A 103 -1.02 -10.56 -2.89
CA VAL A 103 0.42 -10.82 -2.77
C VAL A 103 0.68 -12.16 -2.07
N THR A 104 0.02 -12.42 -0.94
CA THR A 104 0.21 -13.68 -0.19
C THR A 104 -0.26 -14.91 -0.95
N THR A 105 -1.36 -14.78 -1.72
CA THR A 105 -1.87 -15.88 -2.57
C THR A 105 -0.90 -16.16 -3.72
N ALA A 106 -0.39 -15.10 -4.38
CA ALA A 106 0.62 -15.27 -5.43
C ALA A 106 1.88 -15.95 -4.88
N ALA A 107 2.36 -15.55 -3.71
CA ALA A 107 3.50 -16.17 -3.05
C ALA A 107 3.28 -17.67 -2.77
N ALA A 108 2.08 -18.04 -2.30
CA ALA A 108 1.73 -19.43 -2.03
C ALA A 108 1.67 -20.27 -3.32
N LEU A 109 1.02 -19.74 -4.36
CA LEU A 109 0.89 -20.42 -5.65
C LEU A 109 2.25 -20.60 -6.35
N LEU A 110 3.12 -19.58 -6.28
CA LEU A 110 4.47 -19.65 -6.85
C LEU A 110 5.41 -20.58 -6.09
N ALA A 111 5.12 -20.87 -4.82
CA ALA A 111 5.88 -21.83 -4.03
C ALA A 111 5.44 -23.28 -4.26
N ASP A 112 4.15 -23.52 -4.48
CA ASP A 112 3.56 -24.85 -4.65
C ASP A 112 3.56 -25.32 -6.13
N ARG A 113 4.71 -25.18 -6.82
CA ARG A 113 4.86 -25.49 -8.27
C ARG A 113 4.70 -26.98 -8.63
N GLN A 114 4.16 -27.83 -7.77
CA GLN A 114 4.29 -29.27 -7.92
C GLN A 114 3.35 -29.90 -8.96
N GLU A 115 2.23 -29.27 -9.35
CA GLU A 115 1.42 -29.67 -10.54
C GLU A 115 0.25 -28.68 -10.71
N GLY A 116 0.33 -27.74 -11.66
CA GLY A 116 -0.70 -26.70 -11.79
C GLY A 116 -0.41 -25.61 -12.83
N LEU A 117 -0.91 -24.40 -12.55
CA LEU A 117 -0.76 -23.21 -13.40
C LEU A 117 0.71 -22.83 -13.57
N ASP A 118 1.07 -22.42 -14.79
CA ASP A 118 2.41 -21.90 -15.10
C ASP A 118 2.73 -20.65 -14.27
N ALA A 119 3.99 -20.54 -13.81
CA ALA A 119 4.44 -19.46 -12.93
C ALA A 119 4.32 -18.08 -13.59
N THR A 120 4.57 -18.01 -14.91
CA THR A 120 4.37 -16.79 -15.70
C THR A 120 2.91 -16.38 -15.67
N THR A 121 1.99 -17.34 -15.86
CA THR A 121 0.54 -17.08 -15.81
C THR A 121 0.11 -16.57 -14.43
N ILE A 122 0.63 -17.17 -13.35
CA ILE A 122 0.34 -16.72 -11.98
C ILE A 122 0.84 -15.28 -11.79
N ALA A 123 2.08 -15.00 -12.17
CA ALA A 123 2.70 -13.69 -12.01
C ALA A 123 2.03 -12.59 -12.86
N ASP A 124 1.62 -12.90 -14.09
CA ASP A 124 0.90 -11.97 -14.96
C ASP A 124 -0.46 -11.62 -14.37
N VAL A 125 -1.26 -12.63 -14.01
CA VAL A 125 -2.60 -12.42 -13.45
C VAL A 125 -2.54 -11.67 -12.12
N ALA A 126 -1.68 -12.11 -11.21
CA ALA A 126 -1.51 -11.46 -9.91
C ALA A 126 -0.90 -10.05 -10.06
N GLY A 127 0.11 -9.90 -10.91
CA GLY A 127 0.77 -8.63 -11.17
C GLY A 127 -0.19 -7.59 -11.75
N ASP A 128 -1.01 -7.96 -12.73
CA ASP A 128 -2.00 -7.07 -13.31
C ASP A 128 -3.12 -6.71 -12.34
N ALA A 129 -3.59 -7.68 -11.55
CA ALA A 129 -4.53 -7.40 -10.48
C ALA A 129 -3.94 -6.41 -9.47
N LEU A 130 -2.68 -6.61 -9.04
CA LEU A 130 -2.02 -5.75 -8.06
C LEU A 130 -1.80 -4.34 -8.61
N ARG A 131 -1.34 -4.20 -9.86
CA ARG A 131 -1.20 -2.91 -10.55
C ARG A 131 -2.51 -2.12 -10.55
N ARG A 132 -3.63 -2.78 -10.85
CA ARG A 132 -4.96 -2.12 -10.81
C ARG A 132 -5.30 -1.63 -9.40
N GLN A 133 -5.06 -2.43 -8.36
CA GLN A 133 -5.33 -2.03 -6.98
C GLN A 133 -4.41 -0.88 -6.51
N ILE A 134 -3.12 -0.90 -6.87
CA ILE A 134 -2.17 0.20 -6.62
C ILE A 134 -2.66 1.48 -7.30
N GLY A 135 -3.16 1.39 -8.53
CA GLY A 135 -3.76 2.52 -9.25
C GLY A 135 -4.98 3.11 -8.51
N ARG A 136 -5.88 2.25 -8.00
CA ARG A 136 -7.02 2.68 -7.18
C ARG A 136 -6.57 3.37 -5.89
N ALA A 137 -5.58 2.81 -5.19
CA ALA A 137 -5.01 3.38 -3.98
C ALA A 137 -4.33 4.73 -4.26
N THR A 138 -3.60 4.84 -5.37
CA THR A 138 -2.96 6.07 -5.84
C THR A 138 -4.00 7.16 -6.07
N HIS A 139 -5.10 6.84 -6.74
CA HIS A 139 -6.19 7.78 -6.98
C HIS A 139 -6.83 8.26 -5.66
N PHE A 140 -7.07 7.35 -4.71
CA PHE A 140 -7.57 7.71 -3.37
C PHE A 140 -6.62 8.66 -2.63
N ILE A 141 -5.32 8.35 -2.60
CA ILE A 141 -4.30 9.16 -1.93
C ILE A 141 -4.16 10.53 -2.60
N ASN A 142 -4.12 10.59 -3.93
CA ASN A 142 -4.01 11.85 -4.67
C ASN A 142 -5.24 12.73 -4.51
N ALA A 143 -6.42 12.13 -4.37
CA ALA A 143 -7.65 12.81 -3.99
C ALA A 143 -7.73 13.15 -2.50
N ASN A 144 -6.67 12.91 -1.71
CA ASN A 144 -6.61 13.11 -0.27
C ASN A 144 -7.76 12.42 0.49
N GLY A 145 -8.16 11.23 0.04
CA GLY A 145 -9.27 10.47 0.60
C GLY A 145 -10.62 11.18 0.49
N THR A 146 -10.83 12.00 -0.53
CA THR A 146 -12.15 12.62 -0.81
C THR A 146 -13.09 11.70 -1.58
N ILE A 147 -12.55 10.71 -2.27
CA ILE A 147 -13.32 9.71 -3.01
C ILE A 147 -13.72 8.54 -2.11
N ASP A 148 -14.86 7.94 -2.41
CA ASP A 148 -15.28 6.68 -1.79
C ASP A 148 -14.78 5.50 -2.63
N ILE A 149 -13.92 4.68 -2.02
CA ILE A 149 -13.34 3.49 -2.66
C ILE A 149 -14.04 2.19 -2.26
N GLY A 150 -14.77 2.18 -1.15
CA GLY A 150 -15.48 1.00 -0.64
C GLY A 150 -16.73 0.67 -1.44
N VAL A 151 -17.49 1.69 -1.84
CA VAL A 151 -18.70 1.51 -2.67
C VAL A 151 -18.37 0.94 -4.06
N ALA A 152 -17.20 1.29 -4.62
CA ALA A 152 -16.78 0.79 -5.92
C ALA A 152 -16.52 -0.73 -5.92
N GLU A 153 -15.96 -1.26 -4.82
CA GLU A 153 -15.69 -2.69 -4.67
C GLU A 153 -16.99 -3.49 -4.48
N SER A 154 -17.89 -3.04 -3.58
CA SER A 154 -19.19 -3.69 -3.41
C SER A 154 -20.03 -3.69 -4.70
N ARG A 155 -19.98 -2.62 -5.48
CA ARG A 155 -20.67 -2.56 -6.79
C ARG A 155 -20.05 -3.51 -7.82
N ALA A 156 -18.73 -3.62 -7.86
CA ALA A 156 -18.05 -4.55 -8.76
C ALA A 156 -18.39 -6.01 -8.43
N LEU A 157 -18.32 -6.37 -7.14
CA LEU A 157 -18.70 -7.70 -6.65
C LEU A 157 -20.17 -8.02 -6.95
N GLN A 158 -21.08 -7.07 -6.75
CA GLN A 158 -22.49 -7.26 -7.08
C GLN A 158 -22.70 -7.46 -8.59
N ALA A 159 -22.00 -6.70 -9.43
CA ALA A 159 -22.10 -6.82 -10.89
C ALA A 159 -21.60 -8.18 -11.41
N GLU A 160 -20.54 -8.74 -10.82
CA GLU A 160 -20.04 -10.08 -11.14
C GLU A 160 -21.03 -11.18 -10.71
N VAL A 161 -21.60 -11.07 -9.50
CA VAL A 161 -22.66 -11.96 -9.01
C VAL A 161 -23.86 -11.92 -9.96
N ASP A 162 -24.33 -10.73 -10.32
CA ASP A 162 -25.47 -10.58 -11.24
C ASP A 162 -25.15 -11.09 -12.66
N ALA A 163 -23.89 -11.13 -13.08
CA ALA A 163 -23.47 -11.70 -14.35
C ALA A 163 -23.48 -13.23 -14.32
N LEU A 164 -23.08 -13.83 -13.19
CA LEU A 164 -23.10 -15.28 -12.97
C LEU A 164 -24.53 -15.84 -12.99
N PHE A 165 -25.51 -15.10 -12.45
CA PHE A 165 -26.92 -15.49 -12.43
C PHE A 165 -27.71 -15.09 -13.68
N ARG A 166 -27.05 -14.50 -14.69
CA ARG A 166 -27.64 -14.12 -16.00
C ARG A 166 -27.17 -14.97 -17.19
N GLY A 167 -26.29 -15.96 -16.95
CA GLY A 167 -25.90 -17.00 -17.92
C GLY A 167 -26.57 -18.33 -17.62
#